data_AF-A0A6A3NIP6-F1
#
_entry.id   AF-A0A6A3NIP6-F1
#
_cell.length_a   1.000
_cell.length_b   1.000
_cell.length_c   1.000
_cell.angle_alpha   90.00
_cell.angle_beta   90.00
_cell.angle_gamma   90.00
#
_symmetry.space_group_name_H-M   'P 1'
#
loop_
_entity.id
_entity.type
_entity.pdbx_description
1 polymer ?
#
loop_
_entity_poly.entity_id
_entity_poly.type
_entity_poly.pdbx_seq_one_letter_code
_entity_poly.pdbx_strand_id
1 'polypeptide(L)'
;MLVVVGASLLATCRAVTGPEQLEGLQQGVSSDRLLQMTPDKDDGTADEDDTDERAIDPAMVAKMRAELEAIDTKLNFRDWFRGGATIEQVRSFLGLPAKGEAVGYANWAQFQSYLKYVHEMDVKAANAAKVAAIKQKLTFRGWYLERKSIPQVRGILGLPAKGPAVDHPNWETFQAYLKFVTDPTQLPHRYP
;
A
#
# COMPACT_ATOMS: atom_id res chain seq x y z
N MET A 1 -22.07 -6.90 33.80
CA MET A 1 -21.01 -6.02 33.30
C MET A 1 -20.06 -6.89 32.48
N LEU A 2 -20.23 -6.93 31.15
CA LEU A 2 -19.51 -7.86 30.27
C LEU A 2 -18.46 -7.06 29.49
N VAL A 3 -17.19 -7.26 29.84
CA VAL A 3 -16.05 -6.67 29.15
C VAL A 3 -15.78 -7.52 27.91
N VAL A 4 -16.03 -6.93 26.74
CA VAL A 4 -15.64 -7.50 25.44
C VAL A 4 -14.13 -7.39 25.32
N VAL A 5 -13.44 -8.53 25.42
CA VAL A 5 -12.03 -8.66 25.05
C VAL A 5 -11.97 -8.62 23.52
N GLY A 6 -11.59 -7.47 22.98
CA GLY A 6 -11.31 -7.29 21.57
C GLY A 6 -10.07 -8.07 21.17
N ALA A 7 -10.26 -9.28 20.65
CA ALA A 7 -9.22 -10.02 19.96
C ALA A 7 -8.79 -9.23 18.72
N SER A 8 -7.56 -8.74 18.72
CA SER A 8 -6.95 -7.99 17.63
C SER A 8 -6.91 -8.82 16.34
N LEU A 9 -7.57 -8.30 15.30
CA LEU A 9 -7.59 -8.77 13.91
C LEU A 9 -6.25 -8.49 13.19
N LEU A 10 -5.11 -8.88 13.76
CA LEU A 10 -3.78 -8.68 13.15
C LEU A 10 -3.04 -9.97 12.79
N ALA A 11 -3.79 -11.05 12.61
CA ALA A 11 -3.28 -12.26 11.99
C ALA A 11 -4.19 -12.61 10.82
N THR A 12 -3.76 -12.27 9.60
CA THR A 12 -3.98 -12.98 8.31
C THR A 12 -3.97 -11.98 7.16
N CYS A 13 -2.79 -11.47 6.80
CA CYS A 13 -2.49 -10.94 5.48
C CYS A 13 -1.04 -11.30 5.13
N ARG A 14 -0.75 -12.62 5.12
CA ARG A 14 0.45 -13.18 4.49
C ARG A 14 -0.04 -13.93 3.25
N ALA A 15 0.69 -13.74 2.15
CA ALA A 15 0.46 -14.25 0.79
C ALA A 15 -0.43 -13.36 -0.09
N VAL A 16 0.20 -12.53 -0.92
CA VAL A 16 0.26 -12.69 -2.40
C VAL A 16 1.12 -11.54 -2.95
N THR A 17 2.39 -11.84 -3.22
CA THR A 17 3.15 -11.36 -4.40
C THR A 17 4.46 -12.18 -4.44
N GLY A 18 4.62 -13.00 -5.48
CA GLY A 18 5.77 -13.88 -5.67
C GLY A 18 7.09 -13.16 -5.99
N PRO A 19 8.23 -13.88 -5.98
CA PRO A 19 9.57 -13.31 -6.01
C PRO A 19 10.08 -12.75 -7.36
N GLU A 20 9.29 -12.70 -8.44
CA GLU A 20 9.82 -12.41 -9.79
C GLU A 20 9.72 -10.93 -10.27
N GLN A 21 9.68 -9.94 -9.37
CA GLN A 21 9.64 -8.52 -9.77
C GLN A 21 10.75 -7.65 -9.14
N LEU A 22 11.75 -8.25 -8.49
CA LEU A 22 12.81 -7.52 -7.78
C LEU A 22 14.15 -7.39 -8.53
N GLU A 23 14.30 -7.94 -9.73
CA GLU A 23 15.58 -7.84 -10.47
C GLU A 23 15.76 -6.55 -11.29
N GLY A 24 14.81 -5.60 -11.24
CA GLY A 24 14.86 -4.38 -12.05
C GLY A 24 15.44 -3.12 -11.40
N LEU A 25 15.78 -3.12 -10.10
CA LEU A 25 16.20 -1.89 -9.39
C LEU A 25 17.57 -1.98 -8.70
N GLN A 26 18.35 -3.02 -8.99
CA GLN A 26 19.72 -3.18 -8.50
C GLN A 26 20.73 -2.85 -9.59
N GLN A 27 20.68 -1.65 -10.17
CA GLN A 27 21.81 -1.12 -10.94
C GLN A 27 21.78 0.41 -10.99
N GLY A 28 22.76 1.02 -10.31
CA GLY A 28 23.34 2.28 -10.76
C GLY A 28 22.97 3.54 -10.00
N VAL A 29 23.24 3.63 -8.71
CA VAL A 29 23.71 4.89 -8.13
C VAL A 29 24.83 4.58 -7.13
N SER A 30 26.06 4.38 -7.65
CA SER A 30 27.27 4.54 -6.84
C SER A 30 27.40 6.00 -6.45
N SER A 31 27.52 6.27 -5.15
CA SER A 31 27.72 7.60 -4.56
C SER A 31 29.07 8.27 -4.89
N ASP A 32 29.88 7.69 -5.79
CA ASP A 32 31.27 8.14 -6.04
C ASP A 32 31.45 9.09 -7.24
N ARG A 33 30.40 9.48 -7.96
CA ARG A 33 30.56 10.27 -9.20
C ARG A 33 30.35 11.78 -9.08
N LEU A 34 30.19 12.33 -7.87
CA LEU A 34 29.83 13.75 -7.69
C LEU A 34 30.95 14.63 -7.10
N LEU A 35 32.19 14.16 -7.07
CA LEU A 35 33.34 14.97 -6.64
C LEU A 35 34.54 14.74 -7.57
N GLN A 36 34.47 15.27 -8.79
CA GLN A 36 35.66 15.50 -9.63
C GLN A 36 35.33 16.53 -10.72
N MET A 37 35.46 17.81 -10.38
CA MET A 37 35.75 18.87 -11.34
C MET A 37 37.03 19.54 -10.88
N THR A 38 38.15 19.11 -11.46
CA THR A 38 39.41 19.86 -11.45
C THR A 38 39.30 21.03 -12.43
N PRO A 39 39.92 22.19 -12.16
CA PRO A 39 39.88 23.32 -13.07
C PRO A 39 40.92 23.13 -14.17
N ASP A 40 40.48 23.03 -15.42
CA ASP A 40 41.35 23.24 -16.58
C ASP A 40 41.62 24.74 -16.71
N LYS A 41 42.91 25.09 -16.73
CA LYS A 41 43.40 26.40 -17.13
C LYS A 41 43.49 26.42 -18.65
N ASP A 42 42.79 27.35 -19.29
CA ASP A 42 43.28 27.94 -20.53
C ASP A 42 42.90 29.43 -20.61
N ASP A 43 43.85 30.19 -21.15
CA ASP A 43 43.98 31.67 -21.12
C ASP A 43 43.23 32.28 -22.31
N GLY A 44 42.46 33.36 -22.12
CA GLY A 44 41.70 33.98 -23.22
C GLY A 44 40.87 35.22 -22.87
N THR A 45 41.56 36.34 -22.67
CA THR A 45 41.16 37.77 -22.81
C THR A 45 39.69 38.23 -22.90
N ALA A 46 39.36 39.14 -21.97
CA ALA A 46 38.63 40.42 -22.10
C ALA A 46 37.08 40.47 -22.03
N ASP A 47 36.64 41.23 -21.00
CA ASP A 47 35.50 42.16 -20.93
C ASP A 47 34.07 41.62 -21.14
N GLU A 48 33.32 41.40 -20.06
CA GLU A 48 32.40 42.40 -19.48
C GLU A 48 31.68 41.79 -18.25
N ASP A 49 31.65 42.59 -17.20
CA ASP A 49 31.04 42.38 -15.90
C ASP A 49 29.51 42.43 -16.02
N ASP A 50 28.84 41.28 -15.99
CA ASP A 50 27.53 41.10 -15.34
C ASP A 50 27.24 39.60 -15.23
N THR A 51 28.04 38.92 -14.40
CA THR A 51 27.62 37.58 -13.94
C THR A 51 26.57 37.83 -12.88
N ASP A 52 25.31 37.84 -13.32
CA ASP A 52 24.12 37.75 -12.49
C ASP A 52 24.24 36.41 -11.71
N GLU A 53 25.05 36.41 -10.65
CA GLU A 53 25.12 35.36 -9.64
C GLU A 53 23.71 35.27 -9.09
N ARG A 54 22.89 34.40 -9.70
CA ARG A 54 21.60 34.00 -9.18
C ARG A 54 21.84 33.42 -7.79
N ALA A 55 21.87 34.30 -6.79
CA ALA A 55 21.88 33.94 -5.40
C ALA A 55 20.65 33.07 -5.19
N ILE A 56 20.87 31.77 -5.06
CA ILE A 56 19.79 30.82 -4.85
C ILE A 56 19.14 31.23 -3.51
N ASP A 57 17.89 31.67 -3.57
CA ASP A 57 17.15 32.13 -2.39
C ASP A 57 17.23 31.05 -1.29
N PRO A 58 17.85 31.34 -0.13
CA PRO A 58 17.94 30.41 0.99
C PRO A 58 16.58 29.84 1.41
N ALA A 59 15.49 30.61 1.23
CA ALA A 59 14.14 30.13 1.51
C ALA A 59 13.68 29.04 0.52
N MET A 60 14.08 29.14 -0.76
CA MET A 60 13.79 28.12 -1.77
C MET A 60 14.55 26.82 -1.47
N VAL A 61 15.83 26.92 -1.06
CA VAL A 61 16.63 25.76 -0.65
C VAL A 61 16.04 25.10 0.60
N ALA A 62 15.63 25.89 1.60
CA ALA A 62 14.99 25.38 2.81
C ALA A 62 13.67 24.65 2.50
N LYS A 63 12.86 25.21 1.59
CA LYS A 63 11.61 24.57 1.15
C LYS A 63 11.85 23.24 0.44
N MET A 64 12.79 23.20 -0.51
CA MET A 64 13.14 21.95 -1.22
C MET A 64 13.68 20.88 -0.26
N ARG A 65 14.48 21.26 0.73
CA ARG A 65 14.96 20.34 1.77
C ARG A 65 13.79 19.79 2.61
N ALA A 66 12.88 20.66 3.06
CA ALA A 66 11.71 20.23 3.81
C ALA A 66 10.79 19.29 3.01
N GLU A 67 10.62 19.55 1.70
CA GLU A 67 9.87 18.67 0.81
C GLU A 67 10.55 17.29 0.66
N LEU A 68 11.88 17.26 0.53
CA LEU A 68 12.65 16.03 0.46
C LEU A 68 12.56 15.21 1.76
N GLU A 69 12.71 15.86 2.91
CA GLU A 69 12.55 15.22 4.23
C GLU A 69 11.13 14.66 4.43
N ALA A 70 10.11 15.36 3.93
CA ALA A 70 8.73 14.88 3.95
C ALA A 70 8.50 13.67 3.03
N ILE A 71 9.18 13.62 1.88
CA ILE A 71 9.16 12.46 0.96
C ILE A 71 9.84 11.27 1.62
N ASP A 72 11.03 11.43 2.18
CA ASP A 72 11.77 10.37 2.87
C ASP A 72 10.99 9.81 4.05
N THR A 73 10.32 10.68 4.81
CA THR A 73 9.44 10.26 5.91
C THR A 73 8.29 9.37 5.42
N LYS A 74 7.67 9.73 4.29
CA LYS A 74 6.59 8.91 3.70
C LYS A 74 7.09 7.57 3.14
N LEU A 75 8.30 7.54 2.58
CA LEU A 75 8.94 6.31 2.12
C LEU A 75 9.20 5.36 3.30
N ASN A 76 9.77 5.88 4.37
CA ASN A 76 9.98 5.11 5.61
C ASN A 76 8.66 4.53 6.16
N PHE A 77 7.59 5.32 6.22
CA PHE A 77 6.28 4.82 6.69
C PHE A 77 5.74 3.69 5.82
N ARG A 78 5.84 3.85 4.50
CA ARG A 78 5.40 2.83 3.55
C ARG A 78 6.20 1.55 3.74
N ASP A 79 7.51 1.65 3.87
CA ASP A 79 8.41 0.50 3.94
C ASP A 79 8.24 -0.24 5.27
N TRP A 80 8.08 0.47 6.39
CA TRP A 80 7.73 -0.13 7.67
C TRP A 80 6.36 -0.83 7.64
N PHE A 81 5.35 -0.18 7.08
CA PHE A 81 4.00 -0.74 6.99
C PHE A 81 3.98 -1.99 6.10
N ARG A 82 4.56 -1.92 4.90
CA ARG A 82 4.62 -3.05 3.96
C ARG A 82 5.52 -4.18 4.44
N GLY A 83 6.60 -3.85 5.13
CA GLY A 83 7.48 -4.80 5.79
C GLY A 83 6.85 -5.51 6.99
N GLY A 84 5.65 -5.08 7.42
CA GLY A 84 4.95 -5.66 8.57
C GLY A 84 5.61 -5.31 9.90
N ALA A 85 6.29 -4.16 9.99
CA ALA A 85 6.91 -3.70 11.22
C ALA A 85 5.83 -3.46 12.28
N THR A 86 6.07 -4.03 13.47
CA THR A 86 5.19 -3.83 14.63
C THR A 86 5.31 -2.41 15.16
N ILE A 87 4.28 -1.97 15.89
CA ILE A 87 4.29 -0.65 16.55
C ILE A 87 5.48 -0.49 17.49
N GLU A 88 5.87 -1.54 18.21
CA GLU A 88 7.04 -1.53 19.11
C GLU A 88 8.36 -1.38 18.33
N GLN A 89 8.50 -2.05 17.18
CA GLN A 89 9.67 -1.90 16.30
C GLN A 89 9.77 -0.49 15.73
N VAL A 90 8.67 0.10 15.27
CA VAL A 90 8.68 1.48 14.76
C VAL A 90 9.02 2.48 15.86
N ARG A 91 8.56 2.26 17.10
CA ARG A 91 8.98 3.06 18.26
C ARG A 91 10.49 2.93 18.50
N SER A 92 11.04 1.72 18.41
CA SER A 92 12.47 1.49 18.51
C SER A 92 13.27 2.19 17.40
N PHE A 93 12.82 2.17 16.14
CA PHE A 93 13.47 2.87 15.03
C PHE A 93 13.52 4.39 15.24
N LEU A 94 12.51 4.93 15.92
CA LEU A 94 12.41 6.35 16.25
C LEU A 94 13.07 6.72 17.59
N GLY A 95 13.72 5.77 18.27
CA GLY A 95 14.37 6.01 19.56
C GLY A 95 13.38 6.32 20.69
N LEU A 96 12.14 5.83 20.58
CA LEU A 96 11.07 6.06 21.55
C LEU A 96 10.98 4.88 22.54
N PRO A 97 10.50 5.14 23.78
CA PRO A 97 10.22 4.06 24.72
C PRO A 97 9.18 3.10 24.13
N ALA A 98 9.30 1.81 24.44
CA ALA A 98 8.46 0.76 23.85
C ALA A 98 6.96 0.95 24.10
N LYS A 99 6.59 1.60 25.21
CA LYS A 99 5.20 1.82 25.64
C LYS A 99 5.00 3.22 26.21
N GLY A 100 3.73 3.62 26.34
CA GLY A 100 3.34 4.91 26.91
C GLY A 100 3.39 6.08 25.93
N GLU A 101 3.09 7.28 26.41
CA GLU A 101 3.28 8.51 25.66
C GLU A 101 4.72 8.99 25.81
N ALA A 102 5.29 9.55 24.75
CA ALA A 102 6.67 10.02 24.73
C ALA A 102 6.77 11.48 24.26
N VAL A 103 5.85 12.34 24.73
CA VAL A 103 5.65 13.73 24.24
C VAL A 103 6.93 14.58 24.28
N GLY A 104 7.86 14.30 25.20
CA GLY A 104 9.15 14.99 25.29
C GLY A 104 10.25 14.50 24.32
N TYR A 105 9.98 13.49 23.50
CA TYR A 105 10.97 12.92 22.58
C TYR A 105 10.84 13.55 21.18
N ALA A 106 11.98 13.90 20.57
CA ALA A 106 12.03 14.59 19.27
C ALA A 106 11.19 13.91 18.18
N ASN A 107 11.20 12.58 18.13
CA ASN A 107 10.52 11.80 17.09
C ASN A 107 9.09 11.36 17.45
N TRP A 108 8.53 11.85 18.56
CA TRP A 108 7.16 11.49 18.97
C TRP A 108 6.11 11.95 17.96
N ALA A 109 6.25 13.17 17.43
CA ALA A 109 5.35 13.68 16.39
C ALA A 109 5.43 12.86 15.09
N GLN A 110 6.61 12.34 14.76
CA GLN A 110 6.81 11.44 13.61
C GLN A 110 6.11 10.09 13.84
N PHE A 111 6.21 9.54 15.06
CA PHE A 111 5.47 8.32 15.43
C PHE A 111 3.95 8.51 15.36
N GLN A 112 3.42 9.64 15.83
CA GLN A 112 2.00 9.96 15.70
C GLN A 112 1.55 10.06 14.23
N SER A 113 2.41 10.64 13.37
CA SER A 113 2.18 10.71 11.94
C SER A 113 2.17 9.33 11.29
N TYR A 114 3.04 8.41 11.73
CA TYR A 114 3.00 7.02 11.31
C TYR A 114 1.69 6.32 11.72
N LEU A 115 1.21 6.51 12.95
CA LEU A 115 -0.07 5.92 13.39
C LEU A 115 -1.25 6.41 12.54
N LYS A 116 -1.27 7.70 12.16
CA LYS A 116 -2.26 8.23 11.22
C LYS A 116 -2.15 7.56 9.85
N TYR A 117 -0.94 7.40 9.34
CA TYR A 117 -0.68 6.71 8.07
C TYR A 117 -1.20 5.27 8.08
N VAL A 118 -0.92 4.49 9.13
CA VAL A 118 -1.43 3.12 9.30
C VAL A 118 -2.96 3.10 9.23
N HIS A 119 -3.61 3.97 10.01
CA HIS A 119 -5.07 4.07 10.01
C HIS A 119 -5.64 4.41 8.63
N GLU A 120 -5.03 5.35 7.90
CA GLU A 120 -5.44 5.67 6.54
C GLU A 120 -5.30 4.48 5.57
N MET A 121 -4.25 3.66 5.73
CA MET A 121 -4.07 2.46 4.91
C MET A 121 -5.13 1.40 5.21
N ASP A 122 -5.46 1.20 6.49
CA ASP A 122 -6.53 0.29 6.90
C ASP A 122 -7.89 0.71 6.33
N VAL A 123 -8.20 2.00 6.40
CA VAL A 123 -9.43 2.56 5.81
C VAL A 123 -9.45 2.36 4.29
N LYS A 124 -8.33 2.59 3.60
CA LYS A 124 -8.23 2.35 2.15
C LYS A 124 -8.42 0.87 1.81
N ALA A 125 -7.77 -0.04 2.54
CA ALA A 125 -7.92 -1.48 2.35
C ALA A 125 -9.37 -1.94 2.58
N ALA A 126 -10.01 -1.46 3.66
CA ALA A 126 -11.41 -1.76 3.94
C ALA A 126 -12.36 -1.23 2.84
N ASN A 127 -12.13 -0.03 2.33
CA ASN A 127 -12.92 0.53 1.24
C ASN A 127 -12.70 -0.24 -0.07
N ALA A 128 -11.46 -0.65 -0.38
CA ALA A 128 -11.17 -1.50 -1.52
C ALA A 128 -11.88 -2.85 -1.42
N ALA A 129 -11.90 -3.47 -0.23
CA ALA A 129 -12.63 -4.71 0.02
C ALA A 129 -14.14 -4.55 -0.18
N LYS A 130 -14.74 -3.44 0.28
CA LYS A 130 -16.16 -3.12 0.02
C LYS A 130 -16.45 -3.02 -1.48
N VAL A 131 -15.61 -2.31 -2.23
CA VAL A 131 -15.76 -2.17 -3.69
C VAL A 131 -15.62 -3.52 -4.39
N ALA A 132 -14.64 -4.34 -3.99
CA ALA A 132 -14.46 -5.69 -4.53
C ALA A 132 -15.69 -6.57 -4.27
N ALA A 133 -16.26 -6.52 -3.07
CA ALA A 133 -17.49 -7.25 -2.72
C ALA A 133 -18.70 -6.78 -3.55
N ILE A 134 -18.85 -5.48 -3.80
CA ILE A 134 -19.91 -4.95 -4.67
C ILE A 134 -19.73 -5.47 -6.10
N LYS A 135 -18.51 -5.39 -6.65
CA LYS A 135 -18.21 -5.92 -7.99
C LYS A 135 -18.55 -7.40 -8.10
N GLN A 136 -18.14 -8.20 -7.12
CA GLN A 136 -18.42 -9.63 -7.07
C GLN A 136 -19.93 -9.91 -7.04
N LYS A 137 -20.70 -9.18 -6.21
CA LYS A 137 -22.16 -9.30 -6.18
C LYS A 137 -22.82 -8.93 -7.51
N LEU A 138 -22.32 -7.90 -8.20
CA LEU A 138 -22.82 -7.54 -9.54
C LEU A 138 -22.55 -8.67 -10.55
N THR A 139 -21.35 -9.26 -10.54
CA THR A 139 -21.02 -10.42 -11.37
C THR A 139 -21.96 -11.59 -11.10
N PHE A 140 -22.20 -11.93 -9.83
CA PHE A 140 -23.10 -13.01 -9.45
C PHE A 140 -24.54 -12.75 -9.89
N ARG A 141 -25.02 -11.52 -9.72
CA ARG A 141 -26.35 -11.11 -10.20
C ARG A 141 -26.45 -11.24 -11.72
N GLY A 142 -25.42 -10.87 -12.47
CA GLY A 142 -25.35 -11.06 -13.92
C GLY A 142 -25.50 -12.53 -14.31
N TRP A 143 -24.69 -13.42 -13.71
CA TRP A 143 -24.79 -14.86 -13.97
C TRP A 143 -26.16 -15.44 -13.62
N TYR A 144 -26.77 -15.00 -12.52
CA TYR A 144 -28.10 -15.44 -12.12
C TYR A 144 -29.19 -14.98 -13.10
N LEU A 145 -29.16 -13.69 -13.51
CA LEU A 145 -30.14 -13.13 -14.45
C LEU A 145 -30.03 -13.75 -15.84
N GLU A 146 -28.80 -14.06 -16.29
CA GLU A 146 -28.53 -14.81 -17.51
C GLU A 146 -28.87 -16.32 -17.39
N ARG A 147 -29.37 -16.76 -16.23
CA ARG A 147 -29.74 -18.14 -15.93
C ARG A 147 -28.59 -19.13 -16.16
N LYS A 148 -27.34 -18.71 -15.89
CA LYS A 148 -26.20 -19.61 -15.97
C LYS A 148 -26.37 -20.76 -14.98
N SER A 149 -26.22 -21.98 -15.49
CA SER A 149 -26.25 -23.19 -14.69
C SER A 149 -24.98 -23.32 -13.83
N ILE A 150 -25.06 -24.09 -12.75
CA ILE A 150 -23.91 -24.38 -11.89
C ILE A 150 -22.69 -24.90 -12.68
N PRO A 151 -22.82 -25.87 -13.62
CA PRO A 151 -21.69 -26.30 -14.45
C PRO A 151 -21.08 -25.18 -15.30
N GLN A 152 -21.89 -24.27 -15.85
CA GLN A 152 -21.39 -23.13 -16.63
C GLN A 152 -20.61 -22.14 -15.76
N VAL A 153 -21.10 -21.85 -14.55
CA VAL A 153 -20.37 -20.97 -13.61
C VAL A 153 -19.06 -21.61 -13.16
N ARG A 154 -19.04 -22.93 -12.94
CA ARG A 154 -17.78 -23.66 -12.69
C ARG A 154 -16.81 -23.54 -13.87
N GLY A 155 -17.30 -23.67 -15.10
CA GLY A 155 -16.52 -23.47 -16.31
C GLY A 155 -15.93 -22.05 -16.42
N ILE A 156 -16.72 -21.01 -16.13
CA ILE A 156 -16.26 -19.61 -16.10
C ILE A 156 -15.13 -19.41 -15.07
N LEU A 157 -15.23 -20.08 -13.93
CA LEU A 157 -14.26 -20.00 -12.85
C LEU A 157 -13.06 -20.95 -13.03
N GLY A 158 -12.99 -21.70 -14.14
CA GLY A 158 -11.92 -22.67 -14.40
C GLY A 158 -11.93 -23.88 -13.45
N LEU A 159 -13.06 -24.13 -12.77
CA LEU A 159 -13.16 -25.19 -11.78
C LEU A 159 -13.42 -26.55 -12.45
N PRO A 160 -12.99 -27.67 -11.81
CA PRO A 160 -13.36 -29.02 -12.24
C PRO A 160 -14.89 -29.14 -12.40
N ALA A 161 -15.39 -29.99 -13.28
CA ALA A 161 -16.84 -30.06 -13.54
C ALA A 161 -17.68 -30.46 -12.31
N LYS A 162 -17.10 -31.22 -11.37
CA LYS A 162 -17.76 -31.74 -10.16
C LYS A 162 -16.81 -31.71 -8.96
N GLY A 163 -17.39 -31.84 -7.78
CA GLY A 163 -16.64 -31.99 -6.53
C GLY A 163 -16.06 -30.68 -5.96
N PRO A 164 -15.53 -30.75 -4.73
CA PRO A 164 -14.78 -29.66 -4.14
C PRO A 164 -13.44 -29.46 -4.86
N ALA A 165 -12.99 -28.21 -4.91
CA ALA A 165 -11.68 -27.84 -5.45
C ALA A 165 -10.98 -26.88 -4.48
N VAL A 166 -10.81 -27.32 -3.23
CA VAL A 166 -10.38 -26.48 -2.10
C VAL A 166 -9.06 -25.74 -2.32
N ASP A 167 -8.13 -26.32 -3.06
CA ASP A 167 -6.84 -25.70 -3.37
C ASP A 167 -6.89 -24.77 -4.61
N HIS A 168 -8.05 -24.67 -5.27
CA HIS A 168 -8.20 -23.84 -6.47
C HIS A 168 -8.50 -22.37 -6.08
N PRO A 169 -7.81 -21.37 -6.66
CA PRO A 169 -7.95 -19.97 -6.27
C PRO A 169 -9.37 -19.41 -6.40
N ASN A 170 -10.16 -19.93 -7.34
CA ASN A 170 -11.55 -19.50 -7.56
C ASN A 170 -12.60 -20.31 -6.77
N TRP A 171 -12.19 -21.26 -5.92
CA TRP A 171 -13.12 -22.10 -5.18
C TRP A 171 -13.98 -21.32 -4.20
N GLU A 172 -13.36 -20.40 -3.45
CA GLU A 172 -14.09 -19.53 -2.51
C GLU A 172 -15.10 -18.64 -3.25
N THR A 173 -14.75 -18.14 -4.44
CA THR A 173 -15.66 -17.36 -5.29
C THR A 173 -16.88 -18.19 -5.70
N PHE A 174 -16.68 -19.46 -6.06
CA PHE A 174 -17.79 -20.37 -6.37
C PHE A 174 -18.67 -20.65 -5.15
N GLN A 175 -18.07 -20.89 -3.98
CA GLN A 175 -18.83 -21.04 -2.73
C GLN A 175 -19.63 -19.78 -2.38
N ALA A 176 -19.06 -18.60 -2.59
CA ALA A 176 -19.74 -17.32 -2.40
C ALA A 176 -20.91 -17.16 -3.39
N TYR A 177 -20.76 -17.56 -4.65
CA TYR A 177 -21.84 -17.57 -5.62
C TYR A 177 -22.98 -18.51 -5.22
N LEU A 178 -22.66 -19.72 -4.75
CA LEU A 178 -23.67 -20.66 -4.26
C LEU A 178 -24.48 -20.05 -3.11
N LYS A 179 -23.81 -19.43 -2.12
CA LYS A 179 -24.48 -18.70 -1.03
C LYS A 179 -25.40 -17.59 -1.56
N PHE A 180 -24.93 -16.81 -2.52
CA PHE A 180 -25.71 -15.73 -3.14
C PHE A 180 -26.99 -16.23 -3.79
N VAL A 181 -26.95 -17.32 -4.56
CA VAL A 181 -28.15 -17.84 -5.25
C VAL A 181 -29.11 -18.61 -4.34
N THR A 182 -28.63 -19.09 -3.19
CA THR A 182 -29.47 -19.72 -2.17
C THR A 182 -30.10 -18.74 -1.20
N ASP A 183 -29.61 -17.50 -1.14
CA ASP A 183 -30.11 -16.46 -0.24
C ASP A 183 -31.21 -15.64 -0.94
N PRO A 184 -32.49 -15.84 -0.61
CA PRO A 184 -33.60 -15.16 -1.29
C PRO A 184 -33.59 -13.64 -1.07
N THR A 185 -32.91 -13.14 -0.03
CA THR A 185 -32.80 -11.70 0.25
C THR A 185 -31.82 -10.98 -0.69
N GLN A 186 -30.94 -11.74 -1.35
CA GLN A 186 -29.93 -11.20 -2.28
C GLN A 186 -30.33 -11.32 -3.74
N LEU A 187 -31.37 -12.12 -4.03
CA LEU A 187 -31.87 -12.30 -5.38
C LEU A 187 -32.70 -11.09 -5.80
N PRO A 188 -32.52 -10.57 -7.03
CA PRO A 188 -33.42 -9.56 -7.56
C PRO A 188 -34.84 -10.13 -7.63
N HIS A 189 -35.83 -9.35 -7.19
CA HIS A 189 -37.24 -9.72 -7.36
C HIS A 189 -37.48 -10.04 -8.83
N ARG A 190 -37.97 -11.26 -9.09
CA ARG A 190 -38.45 -11.63 -10.42
C ARG A 190 -39.69 -10.78 -10.66
N TYR A 191 -39.56 -9.76 -11.50
CA TYR A 191 -40.75 -9.15 -12.07
C TYR A 191 -41.41 -10.18 -12.99
N PRO A 192 -42.75 -10.36 -12.89
CA PRO A 192 -43.50 -11.31 -13.70
C PRO A 192 -43.41 -11.01 -15.20
#